data_AF-A0A1V6BS29-F1
#
_entry.id   AF-A0A1V6BS29-F1
#
_cell.length_a   1.000
_cell.length_b   1.000
_cell.length_c   1.000
_cell.angle_alpha   90.00
_cell.angle_beta   90.00
_cell.angle_gamma   90.00
#
_symmetry.space_group_name_H-M   'P 1'
#
loop_
_entity.id
_entity.type
_entity.pdbx_description
1 polymer ?
#
loop_
_entity_poly.entity_id
_entity_poly.type
_entity_poly.pdbx_seq_one_letter_code
_entity_poly.pdbx_strand_id
1 'polypeptide(L)'
;MKRIIFIFTFLSLIWSVYSIEEILIDFNDIRDTTIDFSKFTVADWPPEQLKYMNVDLHPSKWVVFVNSSSFNVESRNRTYPFLAKVKIMSPIESEVLAVRAFLPQKYANSNITIKTPFEIPSFYMSPHKEDDYMGTMFLNKGVVRNVGIMRKLSVFMCGNNFNYTLYVRIKDQRGVERDIYIGYINFTGWQTRAWTNPDYDNQLILKDMYKKTRPYYPDEYPYIKLVGFIINRIDTEVTGNFVTMIKEVTVEFDEEFVDIRSSSGEDLIPSVMTEEKIFGIYQEELMKRATAEMENVNVFLYHQWENKMKMDVPYR
;
A
#
# COMPACT_ATOMS: atom_id res chain seq x y z
N MET A 1 -33.87 -32.89 -51.68
CA MET A 1 -33.86 -33.20 -50.24
C MET A 1 -32.46 -33.03 -49.67
N LYS A 2 -32.14 -31.89 -49.01
CA LYS A 2 -31.11 -31.84 -47.96
C LYS A 2 -31.49 -30.73 -46.98
N ARG A 3 -31.67 -31.12 -45.72
CA ARG A 3 -32.12 -30.29 -44.59
C ARG A 3 -31.02 -29.31 -44.19
N ILE A 4 -31.37 -28.04 -44.02
CA ILE A 4 -30.54 -27.03 -43.35
C ILE A 4 -30.78 -27.22 -41.86
N ILE A 5 -29.74 -27.64 -41.13
CA ILE A 5 -29.74 -27.71 -39.67
C ILE A 5 -29.18 -26.37 -39.18
N PHE A 6 -30.05 -25.53 -38.61
CA PHE A 6 -29.62 -24.36 -37.84
C PHE A 6 -29.12 -24.84 -36.48
N ILE A 7 -27.79 -24.79 -36.28
CA ILE A 7 -27.19 -24.95 -34.96
C ILE A 7 -27.23 -23.57 -34.29
N PHE A 8 -28.15 -23.41 -33.34
CA PHE A 8 -28.18 -22.26 -32.44
C PHE A 8 -27.08 -22.44 -31.39
N THR A 9 -25.91 -21.83 -31.62
CA THR A 9 -24.88 -21.70 -30.59
C THR A 9 -25.33 -20.66 -29.58
N PHE A 10 -25.72 -21.14 -28.41
CA PHE A 10 -26.08 -20.34 -27.24
C PHE A 10 -24.83 -19.63 -26.72
N LEU A 11 -24.66 -18.36 -27.08
CA LEU A 11 -23.61 -17.49 -26.56
C LEU A 11 -24.03 -17.07 -25.14
N SER A 12 -23.61 -17.83 -24.13
CA SER A 12 -23.72 -17.39 -22.74
C SER A 12 -22.79 -16.20 -22.53
N LEU A 13 -23.34 -14.99 -22.61
CA LEU A 13 -22.76 -13.77 -22.06
C LEU A 13 -22.62 -13.98 -20.56
N ILE A 14 -21.43 -14.42 -20.13
CA ILE A 14 -20.99 -14.27 -18.75
C ILE A 14 -20.96 -12.77 -18.52
N TRP A 15 -21.94 -12.26 -17.77
CA TRP A 15 -21.85 -10.93 -17.19
C TRP A 15 -20.63 -10.94 -16.28
N SER A 16 -19.51 -10.42 -16.77
CA SER A 16 -18.36 -10.12 -15.93
C SER A 16 -18.80 -9.04 -14.95
N VAL A 17 -18.91 -9.41 -13.68
CA VAL A 17 -18.95 -8.45 -12.57
C VAL A 17 -17.64 -7.65 -12.69
N TYR A 18 -17.76 -6.36 -13.02
CA TYR A 18 -16.61 -5.46 -13.23
C TYR A 18 -16.06 -5.03 -11.88
N SER A 19 -15.22 -5.85 -11.26
CA SER A 19 -14.30 -5.39 -10.24
C SER A 19 -13.07 -4.76 -10.90
N ILE A 20 -12.60 -3.64 -10.35
CA ILE A 20 -11.39 -2.96 -10.83
C ILE A 20 -10.19 -3.54 -10.07
N GLU A 21 -9.12 -3.84 -10.78
CA GLU A 21 -7.83 -4.19 -10.19
C GLU A 21 -6.86 -3.01 -10.32
N GLU A 22 -6.39 -2.50 -9.19
CA GLU A 22 -5.35 -1.46 -9.14
C GLU A 22 -4.14 -1.91 -8.34
N ILE A 23 -2.99 -1.30 -8.65
CA ILE A 23 -1.74 -1.52 -7.92
C ILE A 23 -1.79 -0.69 -6.66
N LEU A 24 -1.67 -1.33 -5.49
CA LEU A 24 -1.48 -0.60 -4.24
C LEU A 24 -0.04 -0.11 -4.12
N ILE A 25 0.93 -0.96 -4.43
CA ILE A 25 2.34 -0.58 -4.53
C ILE A 25 3.07 -1.51 -5.50
N ASP A 26 3.91 -0.95 -6.36
CA ASP A 26 4.90 -1.69 -7.16
C ASP A 26 6.28 -1.09 -6.90
N PHE A 27 7.20 -1.92 -6.40
CA PHE A 27 8.56 -1.48 -6.09
C PHE A 27 9.39 -1.10 -7.33
N ASN A 28 8.91 -1.38 -8.54
CA ASN A 28 9.50 -0.85 -9.77
C ASN A 28 9.17 0.63 -10.03
N ASP A 29 8.10 1.17 -9.45
CA ASP A 29 7.62 2.53 -9.75
C ASP A 29 7.30 3.37 -8.51
N ILE A 30 8.25 3.40 -7.57
CA ILE A 30 8.18 4.20 -6.34
C ILE A 30 8.93 5.54 -6.42
N ARG A 31 9.38 5.94 -7.62
CA ARG A 31 10.09 7.21 -7.85
C ARG A 31 9.18 8.39 -7.53
N ASP A 32 9.76 9.56 -7.29
CA ASP A 32 9.03 10.82 -7.02
C ASP A 32 8.11 10.74 -5.79
N THR A 33 8.55 10.03 -4.74
CA THR A 33 7.85 9.88 -3.44
C THR A 33 8.54 10.67 -2.31
N THR A 34 9.42 11.61 -2.67
CA THR A 34 10.27 12.35 -1.73
C THR A 34 9.48 13.41 -0.95
N ILE A 35 9.50 13.30 0.38
CA ILE A 35 8.98 14.30 1.31
C ILE A 35 10.16 15.05 1.94
N ASP A 36 10.10 16.38 1.89
CA ASP A 36 11.01 17.29 2.58
C ASP A 36 10.39 17.74 3.91
N PHE A 37 10.97 17.30 5.02
CA PHE A 37 10.52 17.64 6.38
C PHE A 37 11.38 18.70 7.06
N SER A 38 12.31 19.34 6.33
CA SER A 38 13.19 20.39 6.86
C SER A 38 12.44 21.60 7.43
N LYS A 39 11.28 21.93 6.85
CA LYS A 39 10.45 23.08 7.24
C LYS A 39 9.91 23.02 8.67
N PHE A 40 9.94 21.84 9.31
CA PHE A 40 9.46 21.64 10.68
C PHE A 40 10.57 21.83 11.74
N THR A 41 11.80 22.15 11.32
CA THR A 41 12.89 22.39 12.25
C THR A 41 12.69 23.70 13.03
N VAL A 42 12.69 23.62 14.35
CA VAL A 42 12.71 24.80 15.26
C VAL A 42 14.12 25.40 15.35
N ALA A 43 15.15 24.63 14.99
CA ALA A 43 16.54 25.01 15.09
C ALA A 43 17.12 25.41 13.72
N ASP A 44 17.94 26.47 13.70
CA ASP A 44 18.69 26.92 12.54
C ASP A 44 19.83 25.94 12.22
N TRP A 45 19.48 24.82 11.58
CA TRP A 45 20.49 23.86 11.13
C TRP A 45 21.22 24.37 9.88
N PRO A 46 22.52 24.05 9.73
CA PRO A 46 23.27 24.40 8.52
C PRO A 46 22.60 23.85 7.24
N PRO A 47 22.64 24.57 6.11
CA PRO A 47 22.00 24.14 4.85
C PRO A 47 22.45 22.76 4.36
N GLU A 48 23.67 22.34 4.72
CA GLU A 48 24.19 21.02 4.40
C GLU A 48 23.45 19.89 5.12
N GLN A 49 23.01 20.13 6.36
CA GLN A 49 22.30 19.13 7.17
C GLN A 49 20.83 19.01 6.75
N LEU A 50 20.22 20.13 6.34
CA LEU A 50 18.84 20.17 5.83
C LEU A 50 18.67 19.30 4.56
N LYS A 51 19.71 19.14 3.74
CA LYS A 51 19.67 18.25 2.56
C LYS A 51 19.41 16.78 2.91
N TYR A 52 19.76 16.35 4.12
CA TYR A 52 19.52 14.99 4.60
C TYR A 52 18.13 14.81 5.23
N MET A 53 17.32 15.88 5.30
CA MET A 53 15.95 15.85 5.81
C MET A 53 14.93 15.55 4.71
N ASN A 54 15.30 14.63 3.83
CA ASN A 54 14.46 14.12 2.75
C ASN A 54 14.30 12.61 2.93
N VAL A 55 13.07 12.12 2.80
CA VAL A 55 12.75 10.70 2.88
C VAL A 55 11.82 10.31 1.74
N ASP A 56 11.99 9.11 1.22
CA ASP A 56 11.19 8.54 0.13
C ASP A 56 10.75 7.11 0.48
N LEU A 57 9.94 6.49 -0.39
CA LEU A 57 9.49 5.10 -0.20
C LEU A 57 10.49 4.04 -0.70
N HIS A 58 11.75 4.42 -0.93
CA HIS A 58 12.78 3.53 -1.45
C HIS A 58 12.96 2.28 -0.56
N PRO A 59 13.12 1.04 -1.08
CA PRO A 59 13.03 -0.18 -0.28
C PRO A 59 14.08 -0.24 0.84
N SER A 60 15.28 0.30 0.59
CA SER A 60 16.34 0.42 1.60
C SER A 60 16.03 1.37 2.77
N LYS A 61 14.98 2.20 2.68
CA LYS A 61 14.53 3.11 3.75
C LYS A 61 13.43 2.51 4.63
N TRP A 62 12.83 1.41 4.20
CA TRP A 62 11.82 0.72 4.99
C TRP A 62 12.41 0.27 6.34
N VAL A 63 11.55 0.06 7.31
CA VAL A 63 11.96 -0.34 8.66
C VAL A 63 11.53 -1.77 8.89
N VAL A 64 12.49 -2.65 9.17
CA VAL A 64 12.20 -4.05 9.53
C VAL A 64 12.56 -4.24 11.00
N PHE A 65 11.61 -4.70 11.79
CA PHE A 65 11.82 -5.04 13.17
C PHE A 65 11.29 -6.42 13.50
N VAL A 66 11.92 -7.02 14.51
CA VAL A 66 11.50 -8.29 15.10
C VAL A 66 10.90 -7.99 16.47
N ASN A 67 9.84 -8.69 16.89
CA ASN A 67 9.29 -8.53 18.23
C ASN A 67 10.31 -8.80 19.35
N SER A 68 9.99 -8.27 20.54
CA SER A 68 10.77 -8.42 21.76
C SER A 68 11.15 -9.86 22.11
N SER A 69 10.29 -10.85 21.81
CA SER A 69 10.58 -12.27 22.09
C SER A 69 11.79 -12.81 21.33
N SER A 70 12.15 -12.16 20.22
CA SER A 70 13.22 -12.55 19.30
C SER A 70 14.23 -11.43 19.08
N PHE A 71 14.14 -10.37 19.91
CA PHE A 71 15.01 -9.21 19.84
C PHE A 71 16.29 -9.44 20.66
N ASN A 72 17.43 -9.45 19.98
CA ASN A 72 18.77 -9.50 20.57
C ASN A 72 19.75 -8.74 19.64
N VAL A 73 21.02 -8.60 20.06
CA VAL A 73 22.03 -7.85 19.29
C VAL A 73 22.23 -8.46 17.90
N GLU A 74 22.21 -9.79 17.80
CA GLU A 74 22.37 -10.50 16.53
C GLU A 74 21.17 -10.27 15.59
N SER A 75 19.95 -10.33 16.11
CA SER A 75 18.73 -10.11 15.32
C SER A 75 18.61 -8.68 14.87
N ARG A 76 18.98 -7.70 15.70
CA ARG A 76 19.09 -6.29 15.31
C ARG A 76 20.08 -6.10 14.16
N ASN A 77 21.28 -6.67 14.25
CA ASN A 77 22.34 -6.43 13.26
C ASN A 77 22.12 -7.18 11.94
N ARG A 78 21.35 -8.27 11.95
CA ARG A 78 21.09 -9.12 10.78
C ARG A 78 19.68 -8.98 10.20
N THR A 79 18.90 -8.05 10.72
CA THR A 79 17.57 -7.73 10.21
C THR A 79 17.61 -6.37 9.52
N TYR A 80 17.44 -6.37 8.20
CA TYR A 80 17.45 -5.15 7.41
C TYR A 80 16.74 -5.37 6.06
N PRO A 81 16.08 -4.34 5.52
CA PRO A 81 15.62 -4.34 4.16
C PRO A 81 16.73 -3.85 3.22
N PHE A 82 16.60 -4.18 1.94
CA PHE A 82 17.43 -3.63 0.88
C PHE A 82 16.70 -3.71 -0.46
N LEU A 83 17.09 -2.85 -1.39
CA LEU A 83 16.70 -2.96 -2.78
C LEU A 83 17.43 -4.14 -3.42
N ALA A 84 16.69 -5.07 -4.03
CA ALA A 84 17.24 -6.10 -4.89
C ALA A 84 16.78 -5.88 -6.34
N LYS A 85 17.68 -6.13 -7.29
CA LYS A 85 17.38 -6.17 -8.72
C LYS A 85 17.43 -7.62 -9.17
N VAL A 86 16.31 -8.13 -9.66
CA VAL A 86 16.14 -9.55 -9.97
C VAL A 86 15.38 -9.74 -11.27
N LYS A 87 15.70 -10.80 -12.02
CA LYS A 87 14.94 -11.17 -13.21
C LYS A 87 13.74 -11.99 -12.78
N ILE A 88 12.54 -11.47 -13.01
CA ILE A 88 11.28 -12.13 -12.66
C ILE A 88 10.52 -12.42 -13.95
N MET A 89 10.57 -13.68 -14.41
CA MET A 89 9.82 -14.15 -15.59
C MET A 89 10.06 -13.34 -16.89
N SER A 90 11.06 -12.45 -16.89
CA SER A 90 11.39 -11.49 -17.94
C SER A 90 12.91 -11.30 -17.99
N PRO A 91 13.49 -10.97 -19.16
CA PRO A 91 14.91 -10.66 -19.28
C PRO A 91 15.30 -9.34 -18.58
N ILE A 92 14.35 -8.44 -18.35
CA ILE A 92 14.56 -7.15 -17.68
C ILE A 92 14.54 -7.35 -16.17
N GLU A 93 15.49 -6.73 -15.48
CA GLU A 93 15.54 -6.75 -14.02
C GLU A 93 14.43 -5.88 -13.43
N SER A 94 13.73 -6.43 -12.45
CA SER A 94 12.75 -5.75 -11.63
C SER A 94 13.34 -5.40 -10.27
N GLU A 95 12.99 -4.22 -9.78
CA GLU A 95 13.28 -3.73 -8.43
C GLU A 95 12.27 -4.30 -7.44
N VAL A 96 12.76 -4.85 -6.34
CA VAL A 96 11.93 -5.48 -5.30
C VAL A 96 12.41 -5.10 -3.90
N LEU A 97 11.47 -5.12 -2.96
CA LEU A 97 11.78 -5.04 -1.53
C LEU A 97 12.27 -6.40 -1.05
N ALA A 98 13.59 -6.52 -0.86
CA ALA A 98 14.19 -7.69 -0.25
C ALA A 98 14.34 -7.47 1.26
N VAL A 99 13.98 -8.48 2.04
CA VAL A 99 14.08 -8.45 3.50
C VAL A 99 14.88 -9.64 3.97
N ARG A 100 15.91 -9.36 4.76
CA ARG A 100 16.54 -10.34 5.63
C ARG A 100 16.09 -10.08 7.04
N ALA A 101 15.63 -11.11 7.73
CA ALA A 101 15.35 -11.06 9.16
C ALA A 101 16.04 -12.23 9.86
N PHE A 102 16.57 -11.98 11.04
CA PHE A 102 17.16 -13.04 11.86
C PHE A 102 16.29 -13.29 13.08
N LEU A 103 15.73 -14.49 13.15
CA LEU A 103 14.94 -14.99 14.26
C LEU A 103 15.75 -16.06 15.00
N PRO A 104 16.06 -15.89 16.30
CA PRO A 104 16.76 -16.91 17.06
C PRO A 104 16.04 -18.27 16.99
N GLN A 105 16.81 -19.36 16.97
CA GLN A 105 16.31 -20.74 17.05
C GLN A 105 15.84 -21.03 18.48
N LYS A 106 14.72 -20.41 18.87
CA LYS A 106 14.09 -20.57 20.17
C LYS A 106 12.61 -20.83 19.95
N TYR A 107 12.05 -21.76 20.71
CA TYR A 107 10.62 -22.06 20.73
C TYR A 107 9.83 -20.87 21.29
N ALA A 108 9.51 -19.94 20.40
CA ALA A 108 8.82 -18.71 20.70
C ALA A 108 8.10 -18.21 19.45
N ASN A 109 6.89 -17.67 19.66
CA ASN A 109 6.19 -16.92 18.65
C ASN A 109 6.99 -15.65 18.32
N SER A 110 7.35 -15.53 17.05
CA SER A 110 8.13 -14.40 16.54
C SER A 110 7.35 -13.72 15.45
N ASN A 111 7.45 -12.40 15.38
CA ASN A 111 6.95 -11.66 14.24
C ASN A 111 8.06 -10.79 13.66
N ILE A 112 7.99 -10.61 12.35
CA ILE A 112 8.79 -9.66 11.60
C ILE A 112 7.80 -8.66 11.06
N THR A 113 7.97 -7.40 11.42
CA THR A 113 7.15 -6.33 10.87
C THR A 113 8.01 -5.48 9.95
N ILE A 114 7.51 -5.29 8.74
CA ILE A 114 8.13 -4.53 7.67
C ILE A 114 7.24 -3.30 7.49
N LYS A 115 7.67 -2.13 7.96
CA LYS A 115 6.91 -0.88 7.88
C LYS A 115 7.46 0.04 6.82
N THR A 116 6.56 0.83 6.24
CA THR A 116 6.92 1.99 5.43
C THR A 116 7.78 2.96 6.26
N PRO A 117 8.68 3.75 5.61
CA PRO A 117 9.55 4.69 6.31
C PRO A 117 8.78 5.82 7.02
N PHE A 118 7.59 6.15 6.52
CA PHE A 118 6.65 7.10 7.10
C PHE A 118 5.22 6.64 6.84
N GLU A 119 4.26 7.24 7.53
CA GLU A 119 2.85 7.05 7.20
C GLU A 119 2.53 7.77 5.89
N ILE A 120 2.13 7.02 4.86
CA ILE A 120 1.86 7.58 3.54
C ILE A 120 0.65 8.53 3.64
N PRO A 121 0.77 9.79 3.21
CA PRO A 121 -0.35 10.71 3.23
C PRO A 121 -1.38 10.30 2.18
N SER A 122 -2.66 10.40 2.53
CA SER A 122 -3.74 10.06 1.59
C SER A 122 -3.84 11.04 0.42
N PHE A 123 -3.39 12.28 0.63
CA PHE A 123 -3.36 13.36 -0.34
C PHE A 123 -2.03 14.10 -0.27
N TYR A 124 -1.39 14.25 -1.43
CA TYR A 124 -0.20 15.09 -1.57
C TYR A 124 -0.04 15.55 -3.01
N MET A 125 0.08 16.86 -3.23
CA MET A 125 0.25 17.44 -4.56
C MET A 125 1.58 17.00 -5.17
N SER A 126 1.53 16.40 -6.36
CA SER A 126 2.73 16.05 -7.09
C SER A 126 3.44 17.31 -7.58
N PRO A 127 4.73 17.52 -7.23
CA PRO A 127 5.48 18.69 -7.70
C PRO A 127 5.70 18.69 -9.22
N HIS A 128 5.45 17.56 -9.89
CA HIS A 128 5.64 17.39 -11.33
C HIS A 128 4.36 17.59 -12.15
N LYS A 129 3.22 17.88 -11.49
CA LYS A 129 1.93 18.12 -12.15
C LYS A 129 1.38 19.46 -11.69
N GLU A 130 1.37 20.45 -12.60
CA GLU A 130 0.90 21.81 -12.31
C GLU A 130 -0.61 21.86 -11.94
N ASP A 131 -1.40 20.91 -12.44
CA ASP A 131 -2.86 20.81 -12.25
C ASP A 131 -3.28 19.60 -11.38
N ASP A 132 -2.51 19.30 -10.33
CA ASP A 132 -2.79 18.17 -9.43
C ASP A 132 -3.78 18.52 -8.30
N TYR A 133 -5.00 18.91 -8.68
CA TYR A 133 -6.08 19.25 -7.74
C TYR A 133 -6.42 18.10 -6.77
N MET A 134 -6.13 16.86 -7.17
CA MET A 134 -6.45 15.65 -6.41
C MET A 134 -5.26 15.13 -5.59
N GLY A 135 -4.07 15.71 -5.66
CA GLY A 135 -2.92 15.25 -4.90
C GLY A 135 -2.56 13.79 -5.20
N THR A 136 -2.09 13.53 -6.43
CA THR A 136 -1.88 12.20 -7.00
C THR A 136 -0.52 11.55 -6.68
N MET A 137 0.34 12.20 -5.89
CA MET A 137 1.74 11.77 -5.71
C MET A 137 1.89 10.31 -5.26
N PHE A 138 1.06 9.86 -4.30
CA PHE A 138 1.12 8.52 -3.70
C PHE A 138 0.10 7.53 -4.27
N LEU A 139 -0.66 7.93 -5.30
CA LEU A 139 -1.54 6.99 -6.00
C LEU A 139 -0.71 5.88 -6.64
N ASN A 140 -1.13 4.63 -6.45
CA ASN A 140 -0.43 3.42 -6.88
C ASN A 140 0.99 3.24 -6.28
N LYS A 141 1.35 4.08 -5.32
CA LYS A 141 2.63 4.04 -4.57
C LYS A 141 2.39 3.90 -3.07
N GLY A 142 1.28 3.28 -2.72
CA GLY A 142 0.85 2.99 -1.36
C GLY A 142 -0.54 3.54 -1.02
N VAL A 143 -1.21 4.25 -1.94
CA VAL A 143 -2.61 4.69 -1.79
C VAL A 143 -3.42 4.28 -3.01
N VAL A 144 -4.61 3.72 -2.76
CA VAL A 144 -5.66 3.47 -3.76
C VAL A 144 -6.91 4.21 -3.31
N ARG A 145 -7.55 4.94 -4.23
CA ARG A 145 -8.73 5.76 -3.93
C ARG A 145 -9.97 5.20 -4.58
N ASN A 146 -11.11 5.76 -4.19
CA ASN A 146 -12.44 5.31 -4.60
C ASN A 146 -12.74 3.86 -4.21
N VAL A 147 -12.10 3.34 -3.16
CA VAL A 147 -12.29 1.95 -2.73
C VAL A 147 -13.56 1.84 -1.88
N GLY A 148 -14.64 1.34 -2.46
CA GLY A 148 -15.88 1.06 -1.73
C GLY A 148 -15.77 -0.26 -0.96
N ILE A 149 -15.74 -1.37 -1.69
CA ILE A 149 -15.59 -2.71 -1.09
C ILE A 149 -14.43 -3.43 -1.76
N MET A 150 -13.46 -3.82 -0.95
CA MET A 150 -12.36 -4.65 -1.39
C MET A 150 -12.81 -6.10 -1.53
N ARG A 151 -12.62 -6.67 -2.72
CA ARG A 151 -12.90 -8.05 -3.07
C ARG A 151 -11.70 -8.96 -2.84
N LYS A 152 -10.51 -8.49 -3.22
CA LYS A 152 -9.28 -9.27 -3.16
C LYS A 152 -8.08 -8.39 -2.86
N LEU A 153 -7.13 -8.92 -2.11
CA LEU A 153 -5.83 -8.31 -1.88
C LEU A 153 -4.76 -9.33 -2.22
N SER A 154 -3.92 -9.03 -3.21
CA SER A 154 -2.90 -9.94 -3.72
C SER A 154 -1.51 -9.40 -3.46
N VAL A 155 -0.58 -10.26 -3.11
CA VAL A 155 0.84 -9.96 -2.93
C VAL A 155 1.64 -10.90 -3.82
N PHE A 156 2.48 -10.33 -4.69
CA PHE A 156 3.42 -11.11 -5.48
C PHE A 156 4.81 -11.06 -4.84
N MET A 157 5.28 -12.23 -4.42
CA MET A 157 6.49 -12.35 -3.62
C MET A 157 7.26 -13.63 -3.92
N CYS A 158 8.54 -13.64 -3.55
CA CYS A 158 9.40 -14.81 -3.61
C CYS A 158 9.48 -15.50 -2.24
N GLY A 159 9.00 -16.73 -2.17
CA GLY A 159 9.06 -17.59 -1.00
C GLY A 159 10.28 -18.52 -1.02
N ASN A 160 10.72 -18.94 0.16
CA ASN A 160 11.82 -19.89 0.37
C ASN A 160 11.37 -21.11 1.20
N ASN A 161 10.09 -21.48 1.09
CA ASN A 161 9.46 -22.61 1.76
C ASN A 161 9.47 -22.53 3.29
N PHE A 162 9.36 -21.33 3.85
CA PHE A 162 9.20 -21.11 5.29
C PHE A 162 7.74 -21.28 5.70
N ASN A 163 7.46 -21.98 6.80
CA ASN A 163 6.08 -22.14 7.28
C ASN A 163 5.62 -20.93 8.12
N TYR A 164 5.74 -19.73 7.54
CA TYR A 164 5.31 -18.49 8.16
C TYR A 164 4.02 -18.00 7.52
N THR A 165 3.29 -17.15 8.25
CA THR A 165 2.07 -16.51 7.76
C THR A 165 2.35 -15.06 7.38
N LEU A 166 1.85 -14.63 6.22
CA LEU A 166 1.92 -13.25 5.76
C LEU A 166 0.60 -12.51 6.04
N TYR A 167 0.74 -11.30 6.56
CA TYR A 167 -0.32 -10.31 6.65
C TYR A 167 0.10 -9.03 5.94
N VAL A 168 -0.85 -8.37 5.29
CA VAL A 168 -0.69 -6.99 4.80
C VAL A 168 -1.46 -6.09 5.72
N ARG A 169 -0.79 -5.07 6.25
CA ARG A 169 -1.43 -4.05 7.08
C ARG A 169 -1.84 -2.88 6.21
N ILE A 170 -3.14 -2.61 6.19
CA ILE A 170 -3.73 -1.45 5.52
C ILE A 170 -4.37 -0.51 6.55
N LYS A 171 -4.53 0.75 6.18
CA LYS A 171 -5.26 1.76 6.95
C LYS A 171 -6.33 2.39 6.06
N ASP A 172 -7.53 2.52 6.59
CA ASP A 172 -8.66 3.13 5.87
C ASP A 172 -8.75 4.64 6.13
N GLN A 173 -9.70 5.32 5.46
CA GLN A 173 -9.94 6.76 5.62
C GLN A 173 -10.41 7.18 7.01
N ARG A 174 -10.88 6.23 7.84
CA ARG A 174 -11.25 6.47 9.24
C ARG A 174 -10.05 6.31 10.19
N GLY A 175 -8.88 6.01 9.64
CA GLY A 175 -7.65 5.78 10.39
C GLY A 175 -7.56 4.41 11.07
N VAL A 176 -8.45 3.47 10.72
CA VAL A 176 -8.46 2.13 11.32
C VAL A 176 -7.44 1.25 10.59
N GLU A 177 -6.45 0.74 11.33
CA GLU A 177 -5.51 -0.26 10.82
C GLU A 177 -6.12 -1.67 10.84
N ARG A 178 -5.95 -2.42 9.75
CA ARG A 178 -6.39 -3.80 9.64
C ARG A 178 -5.27 -4.68 9.10
N ASP A 179 -5.05 -5.82 9.76
CA ASP A 179 -4.13 -6.86 9.32
C ASP A 179 -4.88 -7.91 8.50
N ILE A 180 -4.67 -7.91 7.19
CA ILE A 180 -5.32 -8.84 6.27
C ILE A 180 -4.44 -10.08 6.12
N TYR A 181 -4.97 -11.22 6.53
CA TYR A 181 -4.30 -12.52 6.40
C TYR A 181 -4.26 -12.97 4.94
N ILE A 182 -3.06 -12.93 4.34
CA ILE A 182 -2.84 -13.32 2.93
C ILE A 182 -2.67 -14.83 2.78
N GLY A 183 -2.07 -15.49 3.77
CA GLY A 183 -1.84 -16.93 3.75
C GLY A 183 -0.43 -17.33 4.20
N TYR A 184 -0.11 -18.60 4.00
CA TYR A 184 1.22 -19.15 4.27
C TYR A 184 2.21 -18.89 3.13
N ILE A 185 3.49 -18.70 3.49
CA ILE A 185 4.61 -18.51 2.56
C ILE A 185 5.47 -19.78 2.38
N ASN A 186 4.84 -20.94 2.57
CA ASN A 186 5.41 -22.28 2.41
C ASN A 186 5.52 -22.71 0.94
N PHE A 187 6.14 -21.88 0.11
CA PHE A 187 6.39 -22.15 -1.29
C PHE A 187 7.77 -21.65 -1.69
N THR A 188 8.30 -22.20 -2.80
CA THR A 188 9.60 -21.82 -3.33
C THR A 188 9.43 -21.01 -4.61
N GLY A 189 10.16 -19.90 -4.72
CA GLY A 189 10.16 -19.03 -5.90
C GLY A 189 9.04 -17.99 -5.89
N TRP A 190 8.83 -17.36 -7.04
CA TRP A 190 7.85 -16.29 -7.21
C TRP A 190 6.43 -16.83 -7.33
N GLN A 191 5.53 -16.42 -6.43
CA GLN A 191 4.11 -16.74 -6.51
C GLN A 191 3.26 -15.57 -6.00
N THR A 192 2.05 -15.46 -6.54
CA THR A 192 1.01 -14.58 -6.00
C THR A 192 0.26 -15.30 -4.89
N ARG A 193 0.13 -14.64 -3.75
CA ARG A 193 -0.78 -15.04 -2.67
C ARG A 193 -1.86 -13.99 -2.54
N ALA A 194 -3.09 -14.41 -2.31
CA ALA A 194 -4.20 -13.48 -2.25
C ALA A 194 -5.16 -13.85 -1.13
N TRP A 195 -5.63 -12.82 -0.45
CA TRP A 195 -6.83 -12.89 0.38
C TRP A 195 -8.04 -12.52 -0.46
N THR A 196 -9.13 -13.28 -0.32
CA THR A 196 -10.43 -12.97 -0.91
C THR A 196 -11.40 -12.67 0.21
N ASN A 197 -12.15 -11.58 0.09
CA ASN A 197 -13.12 -11.16 1.08
C ASN A 197 -14.29 -12.17 1.13
N PRO A 198 -14.45 -12.93 2.22
CA PRO A 198 -15.50 -13.95 2.31
C PRO A 198 -16.91 -13.36 2.44
N ASP A 199 -17.01 -12.08 2.82
CA ASP A 199 -18.28 -11.37 3.06
C ASP A 199 -18.56 -10.32 1.96
N TYR A 200 -17.91 -10.47 0.80
CA TYR A 200 -17.99 -9.53 -0.30
C TYR A 200 -19.43 -9.30 -0.80
N ASP A 201 -20.19 -10.37 -1.05
CA ASP A 201 -21.53 -10.26 -1.63
C ASP A 201 -22.52 -9.54 -0.69
N ASN A 202 -22.46 -9.82 0.62
CA ASN A 202 -23.31 -9.16 1.61
C ASN A 202 -22.95 -7.67 1.71
N GLN A 203 -21.66 -7.34 1.71
CA GLN A 203 -21.20 -5.96 1.73
C GLN A 203 -21.66 -5.21 0.48
N LEU A 204 -21.60 -5.86 -0.69
CA LEU A 204 -22.02 -5.26 -1.96
C LEU A 204 -23.51 -4.89 -1.94
N ILE A 205 -24.35 -5.82 -1.49
CA ILE A 205 -25.79 -5.58 -1.32
C ILE A 205 -26.05 -4.41 -0.37
N LEU A 206 -25.36 -4.36 0.77
CA LEU A 206 -25.49 -3.27 1.73
C LEU A 206 -25.04 -1.93 1.13
N LYS A 207 -23.89 -1.90 0.44
CA LYS A 207 -23.41 -0.69 -0.26
C LYS A 207 -24.43 -0.18 -1.25
N ASP A 208 -24.99 -1.06 -2.09
CA ASP A 208 -25.97 -0.67 -3.11
C ASP A 208 -27.28 -0.12 -2.52
N MET A 209 -27.66 -0.57 -1.32
CA MET A 209 -28.76 0.02 -0.57
C MET A 209 -28.41 1.43 -0.06
N TYR A 210 -27.25 1.59 0.59
CA TYR A 210 -26.84 2.87 1.17
C TYR A 210 -26.51 3.93 0.12
N LYS A 211 -25.92 3.53 -1.02
CA LYS A 211 -25.55 4.41 -2.13
C LYS A 211 -26.71 5.25 -2.66
N LYS A 212 -27.94 4.74 -2.60
CA LYS A 212 -29.15 5.47 -3.03
C LYS A 212 -29.58 6.57 -2.06
N THR A 213 -29.09 6.54 -0.83
CA THR A 213 -29.51 7.45 0.26
C THR A 213 -28.46 8.49 0.61
N ARG A 214 -27.20 8.26 0.22
CA ARG A 214 -26.06 9.13 0.51
C ARG A 214 -25.86 10.12 -0.64
N PRO A 215 -25.53 11.40 -0.36
CA PRO A 215 -25.13 12.32 -1.42
C PRO A 215 -23.86 11.84 -2.13
N TYR A 216 -23.75 12.13 -3.43
CA TYR A 216 -22.58 11.78 -4.24
C TYR A 216 -21.39 12.72 -3.98
N TYR A 217 -21.67 14.00 -3.71
CA TYR A 217 -20.73 15.08 -3.39
C TYR A 217 -21.33 15.90 -2.23
N PRO A 218 -20.54 16.49 -1.30
CA PRO A 218 -19.08 16.67 -1.29
C PRO A 218 -18.28 15.60 -0.52
N ASP A 219 -18.80 14.40 -0.39
CA ASP A 219 -18.11 13.37 0.41
C ASP A 219 -16.77 12.94 -0.20
N GLU A 220 -15.80 12.68 0.68
CA GLU A 220 -14.46 12.26 0.27
C GLU A 220 -14.45 10.87 -0.39
N TYR A 221 -13.58 10.69 -1.41
CA TYR A 221 -13.33 9.36 -1.95
C TYR A 221 -12.76 8.46 -0.86
N PRO A 222 -13.39 7.31 -0.58
CA PRO A 222 -12.80 6.35 0.35
C PRO A 222 -11.49 5.84 -0.24
N TYR A 223 -10.51 5.62 0.62
CA TYR A 223 -9.19 5.17 0.22
C TYR A 223 -8.67 4.11 1.17
N ILE A 224 -7.76 3.32 0.66
CA ILE A 224 -6.91 2.43 1.47
C ILE A 224 -5.47 2.85 1.27
N LYS A 225 -4.71 2.83 2.35
CA LYS A 225 -3.27 3.07 2.31
C LYS A 225 -2.48 1.93 2.94
N LEU A 226 -1.33 1.65 2.37
CA LEU A 226 -0.42 0.63 2.85
C LEU A 226 0.33 1.14 4.09
N VAL A 227 0.35 0.33 5.15
CA VAL A 227 1.18 0.59 6.34
C VAL A 227 2.42 -0.31 6.34
N GLY A 228 2.28 -1.53 5.83
CA GLY A 228 3.38 -2.47 5.71
C GLY A 228 2.94 -3.93 5.70
N PHE A 229 3.87 -4.81 6.08
CA PHE A 229 3.69 -6.25 6.11
C PHE A 229 4.05 -6.82 7.47
N ILE A 230 3.39 -7.91 7.84
CA ILE A 230 3.72 -8.67 9.06
C ILE A 230 3.89 -10.13 8.67
N ILE A 231 5.00 -10.71 9.08
CA ILE A 231 5.32 -12.11 8.87
C ILE A 231 5.42 -12.76 10.25
N ASN A 232 4.50 -13.67 10.55
CA ASN A 232 4.48 -14.37 11.83
C ASN A 232 5.04 -15.79 11.68
N ARG A 233 5.89 -16.14 12.63
CA ARG A 233 6.42 -17.49 12.87
C ARG A 233 5.76 -18.05 14.12
N ILE A 234 5.09 -19.19 13.97
CA ILE A 234 4.38 -19.88 15.05
C ILE A 234 5.28 -20.95 15.72
N ASP A 235 6.23 -21.51 14.97
CA ASP A 235 7.11 -22.58 15.48
C ASP A 235 8.59 -22.31 15.15
N THR A 236 9.49 -22.97 15.87
CA THR A 236 10.92 -23.00 15.57
C THR A 236 11.20 -23.58 14.19
N GLU A 237 12.02 -22.87 13.43
CA GLU A 237 12.55 -23.34 12.16
C GLU A 237 14.00 -23.81 12.30
N VAL A 238 14.42 -24.64 11.35
CA VAL A 238 15.79 -25.19 11.29
C VAL A 238 16.82 -24.07 11.13
N THR A 239 16.47 -22.93 10.54
CA THR A 239 17.35 -21.77 10.35
C THR A 239 16.80 -20.54 11.05
N GLY A 240 17.71 -19.73 11.61
CA GLY A 240 17.35 -18.42 12.12
C GLY A 240 17.31 -17.34 11.05
N ASN A 241 17.92 -17.54 9.87
CA ASN A 241 17.87 -16.55 8.80
C ASN A 241 16.60 -16.77 7.96
N PHE A 242 15.72 -15.78 8.00
CA PHE A 242 14.58 -15.67 7.11
C PHE A 242 14.89 -14.65 6.01
N VAL A 243 14.57 -15.00 4.77
CA VAL A 243 14.74 -14.12 3.61
C VAL A 243 13.51 -14.22 2.71
N THR A 244 13.05 -13.06 2.24
CA THR A 244 11.90 -12.95 1.33
C THR A 244 12.08 -11.73 0.43
N MET A 245 11.41 -11.73 -0.72
CA MET A 245 11.35 -10.58 -1.62
C MET A 245 9.90 -10.28 -1.98
N ILE A 246 9.48 -9.03 -1.94
CA ILE A 246 8.13 -8.58 -2.29
C ILE A 246 8.27 -7.65 -3.50
N LYS A 247 7.53 -7.91 -4.58
CA LYS A 247 7.56 -7.10 -5.81
C LYS A 247 6.41 -6.10 -5.86
N GLU A 248 5.19 -6.57 -5.63
CA GLU A 248 3.99 -5.74 -5.78
C GLU A 248 2.84 -6.24 -4.90
N VAL A 249 1.92 -5.33 -4.62
CA VAL A 249 0.63 -5.59 -3.98
C VAL A 249 -0.47 -5.02 -4.88
N THR A 250 -1.46 -5.84 -5.22
CA THR A 250 -2.62 -5.42 -6.02
C THR A 250 -3.90 -5.58 -5.22
N VAL A 251 -4.86 -4.70 -5.48
CA VAL A 251 -6.17 -4.68 -4.81
C VAL A 251 -7.22 -4.78 -5.90
N GLU A 252 -8.15 -5.71 -5.72
CA GLU A 252 -9.36 -5.81 -6.52
C GLU A 252 -10.53 -5.29 -5.68
N PHE A 253 -11.29 -4.32 -6.19
CA PHE A 253 -12.37 -3.68 -5.45
C PHE A 253 -13.49 -3.17 -6.35
N ASP A 254 -14.64 -2.88 -5.74
CA ASP A 254 -15.69 -2.07 -6.35
C ASP A 254 -15.55 -0.63 -5.94
N GLU A 255 -15.70 0.24 -6.92
CA GLU A 255 -15.73 1.67 -6.71
C GLU A 255 -16.90 2.10 -5.82
N GLU A 256 -16.65 3.03 -4.91
CA GLU A 256 -17.72 3.64 -4.12
C GLU A 256 -18.59 4.52 -5.03
N PHE A 257 -17.94 5.47 -5.69
CA PHE A 257 -18.53 6.41 -6.62
C PHE A 257 -18.25 5.94 -8.04
N VAL A 258 -19.31 5.74 -8.81
CA VAL A 258 -19.22 5.31 -10.21
C VAL A 258 -19.76 6.45 -11.04
N ASP A 259 -18.99 6.90 -12.05
CA ASP A 259 -19.45 7.92 -12.97
C ASP A 259 -20.68 7.42 -13.74
N ILE A 260 -21.83 8.07 -13.52
CA ILE A 260 -23.10 7.66 -14.11
C ILE A 260 -23.21 8.25 -15.52
N ARG A 261 -23.06 7.40 -16.54
CA ARG A 261 -23.23 7.78 -17.95
C ARG A 261 -24.64 7.49 -18.46
N SER A 262 -25.18 8.40 -19.27
CA SER A 262 -26.39 8.22 -20.08
C SER A 262 -26.19 7.14 -21.14
N SER A 263 -27.29 6.60 -21.67
CA SER A 263 -27.28 5.73 -22.85
C SER A 263 -26.72 6.41 -24.11
N SER A 264 -26.65 7.75 -24.14
CA SER A 264 -25.99 8.55 -25.18
C SER A 264 -24.47 8.70 -24.99
N GLY A 265 -23.92 8.22 -23.86
CA GLY A 265 -22.51 8.36 -23.51
C GLY A 265 -22.15 9.69 -22.82
N GLU A 266 -23.12 10.58 -22.60
CA GLU A 266 -22.95 11.82 -21.84
C GLU A 266 -23.17 11.56 -20.34
N ASP A 267 -22.37 12.18 -19.47
CA ASP A 267 -22.54 12.02 -18.02
C ASP A 267 -23.91 12.60 -17.58
N LEU A 268 -24.74 11.79 -16.90
CA LEU A 268 -26.07 12.21 -16.41
C LEU A 268 -25.98 13.21 -15.26
N ILE A 269 -24.87 13.14 -14.53
CA ILE A 269 -24.49 14.02 -13.43
C ILE A 269 -23.02 14.38 -13.71
N PRO A 270 -22.58 15.64 -13.54
CA PRO A 270 -21.17 15.98 -13.65
C PRO A 270 -20.32 15.04 -12.77
N SER A 271 -19.20 14.54 -13.29
CA SER A 271 -18.28 13.74 -12.49
C SER A 271 -17.78 14.54 -11.27
N VAL A 272 -17.42 13.86 -10.19
CA VAL A 272 -16.85 14.52 -8.98
C VAL A 272 -15.67 15.40 -9.37
N MET A 273 -14.86 14.98 -10.35
CA MET A 273 -13.76 15.77 -10.90
C MET A 273 -14.21 17.12 -11.47
N THR A 274 -15.37 17.15 -12.13
CA THR A 274 -15.96 18.37 -12.70
C THR A 274 -16.54 19.26 -11.60
N GLU A 275 -17.29 18.67 -10.66
CA GLU A 275 -17.85 19.40 -9.51
C GLU A 275 -16.74 20.00 -8.66
N GLU A 276 -15.66 19.24 -8.43
CA GLU A 276 -14.54 19.69 -7.62
C GLU A 276 -13.75 20.81 -8.30
N LYS A 277 -13.62 20.78 -9.62
CA LYS A 277 -13.04 21.91 -10.36
C LYS A 277 -13.83 23.21 -10.17
N ILE A 278 -15.13 23.13 -9.94
CA ILE A 278 -16.02 24.28 -9.77
C ILE A 278 -16.02 24.74 -8.31
N PHE A 279 -16.20 23.79 -7.38
CA PHE A 279 -16.50 24.08 -5.97
C PHE A 279 -15.30 23.98 -5.04
N GLY A 280 -14.30 23.14 -5.33
CA GLY A 280 -13.06 23.05 -4.55
C GLY A 280 -13.19 22.47 -3.13
N ILE A 281 -14.35 21.93 -2.74
CA ILE A 281 -14.63 21.51 -1.35
C ILE A 281 -13.79 20.30 -0.96
N TYR A 282 -13.69 19.30 -1.84
CA TYR A 282 -12.95 18.08 -1.55
C TYR A 282 -11.45 18.36 -1.40
N GLN A 283 -10.89 19.22 -2.25
CA GLN A 283 -9.51 19.68 -2.17
C GLN A 283 -9.28 20.45 -0.88
N GLU A 284 -10.18 21.34 -0.48
CA GLU A 284 -10.06 22.08 0.79
C GLU A 284 -10.04 21.12 1.99
N GLU A 285 -10.99 20.19 2.07
CA GLU A 285 -11.08 19.23 3.17
C GLU A 285 -9.89 18.26 3.19
N LEU A 286 -9.48 17.75 2.03
CA LEU A 286 -8.32 16.89 1.93
C LEU A 286 -7.02 17.61 2.24
N MET A 287 -6.85 18.86 1.80
CA MET A 287 -5.68 19.67 2.17
C MET A 287 -5.62 19.87 3.68
N LYS A 288 -6.76 20.13 4.33
CA LYS A 288 -6.83 20.26 5.78
C LYS A 288 -6.48 18.96 6.51
N ARG A 289 -6.89 17.81 6.00
CA ARG A 289 -6.51 16.50 6.58
C ARG A 289 -5.06 16.14 6.29
N ALA A 290 -4.62 16.33 5.05
CA ALA A 290 -3.27 16.06 4.61
C ALA A 290 -2.25 16.89 5.37
N THR A 291 -2.55 18.17 5.65
CA THR A 291 -1.69 19.01 6.50
C THR A 291 -1.57 18.44 7.91
N ALA A 292 -2.68 18.02 8.52
CA ALA A 292 -2.66 17.37 9.83
C ALA A 292 -1.93 16.00 9.82
N GLU A 293 -2.11 15.17 8.79
CA GLU A 293 -1.36 13.91 8.61
C GLU A 293 0.14 14.21 8.45
N MET A 294 0.48 15.22 7.64
CA MET A 294 1.85 15.60 7.35
C MET A 294 2.57 16.19 8.56
N GLU A 295 1.88 16.95 9.41
CA GLU A 295 2.44 17.42 10.68
C GLU A 295 2.88 16.25 11.56
N ASN A 296 2.03 15.21 11.69
CA ASN A 296 2.37 14.01 12.45
C ASN A 296 3.55 13.25 11.84
N VAL A 297 3.57 13.13 10.50
CA VAL A 297 4.68 12.49 9.76
C VAL A 297 5.98 13.26 9.95
N ASN A 298 5.95 14.59 9.84
CA ASN A 298 7.12 15.45 9.98
C ASN A 298 7.71 15.39 11.39
N VAL A 299 6.86 15.43 12.42
CA VAL A 299 7.28 15.25 13.82
C VAL A 299 7.98 13.90 14.00
N PHE A 300 7.37 12.83 13.48
CA PHE A 300 7.94 11.48 13.55
C PHE A 300 9.31 11.39 12.87
N LEU A 301 9.41 11.89 11.64
CA LEU A 301 10.65 11.89 10.85
C LEU A 301 11.74 12.73 11.49
N TYR A 302 11.39 13.90 12.03
CA TYR A 302 12.32 14.76 12.75
C TYR A 302 12.92 14.06 13.96
N HIS A 303 12.10 13.43 14.80
CA HIS A 303 12.60 12.67 15.95
C HIS A 303 13.46 11.47 15.54
N GLN A 304 13.10 10.78 14.45
CA GLN A 304 13.91 9.69 13.93
C GLN A 304 15.30 10.18 13.46
N TRP A 305 15.34 11.32 12.77
CA TRP A 305 16.57 11.97 12.33
C TRP A 305 17.42 12.44 13.51
N GLU A 306 16.82 13.10 14.50
CA GLU A 306 17.50 13.58 15.71
C GLU A 306 18.15 12.43 16.48
N ASN A 307 17.41 11.32 16.66
CA ASN A 307 17.93 10.12 17.31
C ASN A 307 19.11 9.51 16.56
N LYS A 308 19.05 9.49 15.22
CA LYS A 308 20.17 9.03 14.39
C LYS A 308 21.40 9.91 14.58
N MET A 309 21.23 11.23 14.56
CA MET A 309 22.33 12.17 14.80
C MET A 309 22.96 11.98 16.19
N LYS A 310 22.16 11.78 17.24
CA LYS A 310 22.66 11.50 18.59
C LYS A 310 23.46 10.19 18.68
N MET A 311 23.10 9.17 17.90
CA MET A 311 23.82 7.90 17.86
C MET A 311 25.13 7.96 17.08
N ASP A 312 25.21 8.81 16.06
CA ASP A 312 26.40 8.97 15.20
C ASP A 312 27.48 9.88 15.83
N VAL A 313 27.17 10.61 16.90
CA VAL A 313 28.18 11.35 17.68
C VAL A 313 28.88 10.37 18.63
N PRO A 314 30.18 10.08 18.45
CA PRO A 314 30.92 9.31 19.45
C PRO A 314 30.93 10.10 20.76
N TYR A 315 30.54 9.46 21.86
CA TYR A 315 30.72 10.01 23.21
C TYR A 315 32.14 10.55 23.33
N ARG A 316 32.26 11.88 23.42
CA ARG A 316 33.51 12.58 23.71
C ARG A 316 33.73 12.64 25.21
#